data_AF-A0A937DNY2-F1
#
_entry.id   AF-A0A937DNY2-F1
#
_cell.length_a   1.000
_cell.length_b   1.000
_cell.length_c   1.000
_cell.angle_alpha   90.00
_cell.angle_beta   90.00
_cell.angle_gamma   90.00
#
_symmetry.space_group_name_H-M   'P 1'
#
loop_
_entity.id
_entity.type
_entity.pdbx_description
1 polymer ?
#
loop_
_entity_poly.entity_id
_entity_poly.type
_entity_poly.pdbx_seq_one_letter_code
_entity_poly.pdbx_strand_id
1 'polypeptide(L)'
;MTSEGRETGVSKFSWLGGFLARVVVPGYIALGAVMKFLTGSPADLPDVVRRVAGTDAAALYQVFLMVVCSELVLAAVLVMHRRWASVLAALSLAVFCVVLVIQIAQGGTSCGCFGAVKVSPWAMLGIDAALLALVVIFRRRPMEADISSWRWIWITMVSAGLIVAVFGAERRGWQGRYSGTYTLDTHTWMGRSWETLNVFNFTPRAQDGRTYSPATFPEDRQVWVFYRRTCPHCHETIKKLAEQKASEAVKSRLVVVDLPYEAGVEERYGMTPREAPCEDCTKLRAVEGTGYTATVPVVVTFVRGVVMDVRVGN
;
A
#
# COMPACT_ATOMS: atom_id res chain seq x y z
N MET A 1 -24.08 -59.81 4.65
CA MET A 1 -23.54 -59.08 3.48
C MET A 1 -24.23 -57.73 3.42
N THR A 2 -23.77 -56.75 4.21
CA THR A 2 -22.75 -55.71 3.90
C THR A 2 -23.42 -54.37 3.53
N SER A 3 -23.75 -53.56 4.55
CA SER A 3 -24.13 -52.14 4.39
C SER A 3 -23.24 -51.18 5.19
N GLU A 4 -22.14 -51.64 5.79
CA GLU A 4 -21.24 -50.81 6.63
C GLU A 4 -20.22 -49.95 5.86
N GLY A 5 -20.24 -49.96 4.52
CA GLY A 5 -19.17 -49.31 3.72
C GLY A 5 -19.36 -47.83 3.36
N ARG A 6 -20.52 -47.20 3.61
CA ARG A 6 -20.88 -45.91 2.96
C ARG A 6 -20.81 -44.66 3.84
N GLU A 7 -20.60 -44.78 5.16
CA GLU A 7 -20.63 -43.62 6.07
C GLU A 7 -19.31 -42.85 6.19
N THR A 8 -18.17 -43.47 5.86
CA THR A 8 -16.85 -42.86 6.06
C THR A 8 -16.48 -41.78 5.02
N GLY A 9 -17.10 -41.80 3.84
CA GLY A 9 -16.82 -40.84 2.76
C GLY A 9 -17.48 -39.47 2.96
N VAL A 10 -18.69 -39.44 3.51
CA VAL A 10 -19.49 -38.20 3.68
C VAL A 10 -18.90 -37.31 4.78
N SER A 11 -18.29 -37.90 5.82
CA SER A 11 -17.70 -37.13 6.93
C SER A 11 -16.42 -36.37 6.51
N LYS A 12 -15.56 -37.00 5.69
CA LYS A 12 -14.29 -36.42 5.23
C LYS A 12 -14.51 -35.21 4.32
N PHE A 13 -15.42 -35.31 3.37
CA PHE A 13 -15.73 -34.22 2.43
C PHE A 13 -16.33 -33.01 3.15
N SER A 14 -17.19 -33.27 4.13
CA SER A 14 -17.72 -32.25 5.03
C SER A 14 -16.58 -31.57 5.78
N TRP A 15 -15.69 -32.32 6.46
CA TRP A 15 -14.57 -31.76 7.21
C TRP A 15 -13.70 -30.83 6.35
N LEU A 16 -13.32 -31.27 5.15
CA LEU A 16 -12.48 -30.51 4.24
C LEU A 16 -13.09 -29.15 3.85
N GLY A 17 -14.37 -29.11 3.48
CA GLY A 17 -15.05 -27.85 3.15
C GLY A 17 -15.14 -26.88 4.32
N GLY A 18 -15.30 -27.40 5.54
CA GLY A 18 -15.28 -26.61 6.76
C GLY A 18 -13.90 -26.03 7.08
N PHE A 19 -12.85 -26.84 6.91
CA PHE A 19 -11.46 -26.40 7.09
C PHE A 19 -11.07 -25.33 6.07
N LEU A 20 -11.37 -25.57 4.80
CA LEU A 20 -11.07 -24.64 3.72
C LEU A 20 -11.72 -23.27 3.94
N ALA A 21 -13.03 -23.24 4.21
CA ALA A 21 -13.77 -21.97 4.36
C ALA A 21 -13.49 -21.22 5.66
N ARG A 22 -13.01 -21.89 6.72
CA ARG A 22 -12.84 -21.28 8.06
C ARG A 22 -11.40 -21.14 8.52
N VAL A 23 -10.46 -21.74 7.81
CA VAL A 23 -9.03 -21.66 8.15
C VAL A 23 -8.26 -21.15 6.95
N VAL A 24 -8.34 -21.84 5.81
CA VAL A 24 -7.49 -21.52 4.65
C VAL A 24 -7.87 -20.18 4.03
N VAL A 25 -9.14 -19.98 3.67
CA VAL A 25 -9.61 -18.72 3.05
C VAL A 25 -9.45 -17.51 3.99
N PRO A 26 -9.93 -17.53 5.25
CA PRO A 26 -9.74 -16.38 6.13
C PRO A 26 -8.27 -16.14 6.47
N GLY A 27 -7.45 -17.17 6.62
CA GLY A 27 -6.01 -17.01 6.81
C GLY A 27 -5.34 -16.33 5.62
N TYR A 28 -5.73 -16.71 4.40
CA TYR A 28 -5.28 -16.08 3.17
C TYR A 28 -5.68 -14.60 3.08
N ILE A 29 -6.96 -14.28 3.34
CA ILE A 29 -7.47 -12.90 3.34
C ILE A 29 -6.78 -12.06 4.42
N ALA A 30 -6.68 -12.59 5.64
CA ALA A 30 -6.03 -11.90 6.75
C ALA A 30 -4.55 -11.65 6.47
N LEU A 31 -3.84 -12.61 5.88
CA LEU A 31 -2.43 -12.43 5.50
C LEU A 31 -2.28 -11.27 4.51
N GLY A 32 -3.12 -11.21 3.47
CA GLY A 32 -3.14 -10.09 2.53
C GLY A 32 -3.38 -8.76 3.22
N ALA A 33 -4.38 -8.68 4.09
CA ALA A 33 -4.73 -7.46 4.82
C ALA A 33 -3.62 -6.99 5.78
N VAL A 34 -3.02 -7.93 6.52
CA VAL A 34 -1.89 -7.65 7.42
C VAL A 34 -0.69 -7.17 6.62
N MET A 35 -0.36 -7.81 5.50
CA MET A 35 0.75 -7.37 4.65
C MET A 35 0.51 -5.96 4.11
N LYS A 36 -0.70 -5.64 3.64
CA LYS A 36 -1.07 -4.28 3.25
C LYS A 36 -0.91 -3.31 4.41
N PHE A 37 -1.44 -3.63 5.59
CA PHE A 37 -1.34 -2.76 6.76
C PHE A 37 0.11 -2.47 7.16
N LEU A 38 0.95 -3.52 7.14
CA LEU A 38 2.38 -3.41 7.44
C LEU A 38 3.14 -2.61 6.37
N THR A 39 2.75 -2.70 5.10
CA THR A 39 3.38 -1.91 4.03
C THR A 39 2.86 -0.49 3.97
N GLY A 40 1.63 -0.25 4.44
CA GLY A 40 1.07 1.10 4.67
C GLY A 40 0.90 1.96 3.42
N SER A 41 0.97 1.37 2.23
CA SER A 41 1.01 2.10 0.96
C SER A 41 -0.34 2.01 0.23
N PRO A 42 -1.06 3.13 0.04
CA PRO A 42 -2.29 3.15 -0.76
C PRO A 42 -2.06 2.81 -2.24
N ALA A 43 -0.82 2.81 -2.71
CA ALA A 43 -0.48 2.36 -4.05
C ALA A 43 -0.70 0.84 -4.21
N ASP A 44 -0.82 0.11 -3.10
CA ASP A 44 -1.10 -1.33 -3.09
C ASP A 44 -2.60 -1.61 -3.36
N LEU A 45 -3.44 -0.58 -3.48
CA LEU A 45 -4.82 -0.74 -3.92
C LEU A 45 -4.91 -0.97 -5.44
N PRO A 46 -5.81 -1.86 -5.90
CA PRO A 46 -6.11 -2.00 -7.32
C PRO A 46 -6.53 -0.67 -7.94
N ASP A 47 -6.10 -0.40 -9.18
CA ASP A 47 -6.35 0.84 -9.91
C ASP A 47 -7.82 1.22 -10.00
N VAL A 48 -8.71 0.23 -9.99
CA VAL A 48 -10.16 0.43 -9.95
C VAL A 48 -10.58 1.11 -8.64
N VAL A 49 -10.06 0.64 -7.51
CA VAL A 49 -10.35 1.21 -6.18
C VAL A 49 -9.74 2.60 -6.06
N ARG A 50 -8.51 2.79 -6.56
CA ARG A 50 -7.84 4.11 -6.56
C ARG A 50 -8.64 5.15 -7.34
N ARG A 51 -9.22 4.76 -8.49
CA ARG A 51 -10.07 5.65 -9.28
C ARG A 51 -11.36 6.03 -8.57
N VAL A 52 -11.97 5.10 -7.82
CA VAL A 52 -13.18 5.39 -7.02
C VAL A 52 -12.86 6.32 -5.84
N ALA A 53 -11.70 6.18 -5.22
CA ALA A 53 -11.26 7.06 -4.13
C ALA A 53 -10.97 8.50 -4.57
N GLY A 54 -10.73 8.73 -5.88
CA GLY A 54 -10.40 10.03 -6.45
C GLY A 54 -8.92 10.37 -6.32
N THR A 55 -8.58 11.66 -6.51
CA THR A 55 -7.20 12.17 -6.50
C THR A 55 -6.77 12.72 -5.14
N ASP A 56 -7.68 12.83 -4.18
CA ASP A 56 -7.34 13.29 -2.83
C ASP A 56 -6.57 12.20 -2.10
N ALA A 57 -5.32 12.50 -1.76
CA ALA A 57 -4.44 11.60 -1.02
C ALA A 57 -5.01 11.17 0.35
N ALA A 58 -5.72 12.07 1.04
CA ALA A 58 -6.33 11.76 2.32
C ALA A 58 -7.50 10.77 2.13
N ALA A 59 -8.37 11.02 1.15
CA ALA A 59 -9.44 10.12 0.79
C ALA A 59 -8.92 8.74 0.33
N LEU A 60 -7.86 8.71 -0.49
CA LEU A 60 -7.23 7.48 -0.96
C LEU A 60 -6.65 6.66 0.20
N TYR A 61 -5.96 7.30 1.15
CA TYR A 61 -5.44 6.63 2.33
C TYR A 61 -6.56 6.12 3.26
N GLN A 62 -7.64 6.88 3.41
CA GLN A 62 -8.82 6.43 4.15
C GLN A 62 -9.47 5.21 3.51
N VAL A 63 -9.65 5.21 2.18
CA VAL A 63 -10.17 4.06 1.42
C VAL A 63 -9.26 2.85 1.62
N PHE A 64 -7.94 3.04 1.59
CA PHE A 64 -6.97 1.98 1.89
C PHE A 64 -7.19 1.35 3.26
N LEU A 65 -7.31 2.15 4.32
CA LEU A 65 -7.58 1.64 5.68
C LEU A 65 -8.94 0.94 5.77
N MET A 66 -9.97 1.46 5.09
CA MET A 66 -11.28 0.82 5.05
C MET A 66 -11.21 -0.56 4.39
N VAL A 67 -10.45 -0.70 3.29
CA VAL A 67 -10.24 -2.00 2.63
C VAL A 67 -9.54 -2.97 3.57
N VAL A 68 -8.42 -2.56 4.19
CA VAL A 68 -7.70 -3.39 5.17
C VAL A 68 -8.60 -3.82 6.33
N CYS A 69 -9.37 -2.90 6.91
CA CYS A 69 -10.31 -3.21 7.98
C CYS A 69 -11.38 -4.20 7.50
N SER A 70 -11.93 -4.00 6.30
CA SER A 70 -12.97 -4.88 5.76
C SER A 70 -12.46 -6.30 5.52
N GLU A 71 -11.21 -6.47 5.06
CA GLU A 71 -10.58 -7.78 4.87
C GLU A 71 -10.37 -8.50 6.22
N LEU A 72 -9.88 -7.78 7.25
CA LEU A 72 -9.69 -8.35 8.60
C LEU A 72 -11.01 -8.74 9.27
N VAL A 73 -12.03 -7.86 9.16
CA VAL A 73 -13.38 -8.14 9.67
C VAL A 73 -13.99 -9.33 8.95
N LEU A 74 -13.88 -9.39 7.61
CA LEU A 74 -14.35 -10.52 6.82
C LEU A 74 -13.67 -11.83 7.24
N ALA A 75 -12.34 -11.82 7.42
CA ALA A 75 -11.61 -12.99 7.90
C ALA A 75 -12.11 -13.45 9.28
N ALA A 76 -12.32 -12.52 10.22
CA ALA A 76 -12.87 -12.84 11.53
C ALA A 76 -14.30 -13.44 11.44
N VAL A 77 -15.17 -12.84 10.62
CA VAL A 77 -16.53 -13.34 10.37
C VAL A 77 -16.51 -14.75 9.80
N LEU A 78 -15.63 -15.04 8.83
CA LEU A 78 -15.49 -16.37 8.22
C LEU A 78 -15.06 -17.44 9.25
N VAL A 79 -14.12 -17.10 10.14
CA VAL A 79 -13.68 -18.00 11.22
C VAL A 79 -14.83 -18.28 12.19
N MET A 80 -15.55 -17.24 12.60
CA MET A 80 -16.56 -17.31 13.67
C MET A 80 -17.91 -17.85 13.19
N HIS A 81 -18.30 -17.57 11.94
CA HIS A 81 -19.64 -17.82 11.42
C HIS A 81 -19.75 -19.13 10.61
N ARG A 82 -19.78 -20.27 11.32
CA ARG A 82 -19.81 -21.63 10.72
C ARG A 82 -20.87 -21.83 9.62
N ARG A 83 -22.06 -21.23 9.74
CA ARG A 83 -23.18 -21.41 8.79
C ARG A 83 -22.95 -20.73 7.44
N TRP A 84 -22.41 -19.51 7.46
CA TRP A 84 -22.26 -18.67 6.27
C TRP A 84 -20.83 -18.68 5.72
N ALA A 85 -19.86 -19.25 6.45
CA ALA A 85 -18.46 -19.26 6.06
C ALA A 85 -18.23 -19.68 4.61
N SER A 86 -18.78 -20.81 4.16
CA SER A 86 -18.57 -21.27 2.78
C SER A 86 -19.22 -20.36 1.73
N VAL A 87 -20.36 -19.73 2.05
CA VAL A 87 -21.04 -18.80 1.13
C VAL A 87 -20.27 -17.49 1.06
N LEU A 88 -19.92 -16.91 2.20
CA LEU A 88 -19.17 -15.66 2.30
C LEU A 88 -17.76 -15.81 1.67
N ALA A 89 -17.08 -16.93 1.91
CA ALA A 89 -15.78 -17.22 1.31
C ALA A 89 -15.87 -17.32 -0.22
N ALA A 90 -16.89 -18.01 -0.74
CA ALA A 90 -17.10 -18.10 -2.19
C ALA A 90 -17.43 -16.72 -2.80
N LEU A 91 -18.29 -15.92 -2.14
CA LEU A 91 -18.64 -14.58 -2.60
C LEU A 91 -17.42 -13.65 -2.60
N SER A 92 -16.62 -13.66 -1.53
CA SER A 92 -15.43 -12.81 -1.46
C SER A 92 -14.38 -13.19 -2.50
N LEU A 93 -14.10 -14.48 -2.66
CA LEU A 93 -13.17 -14.96 -3.69
C LEU A 93 -13.69 -14.65 -5.10
N ALA A 94 -14.99 -14.75 -5.34
CA ALA A 94 -15.58 -14.35 -6.61
C ALA A 94 -15.39 -12.84 -6.89
N VAL A 95 -15.59 -11.98 -5.89
CA VAL A 95 -15.33 -10.54 -6.02
C VAL A 95 -13.85 -10.28 -6.33
N PHE A 96 -12.92 -10.96 -5.65
CA PHE A 96 -11.48 -10.82 -5.93
C PHE A 96 -11.11 -11.28 -7.35
N CYS A 97 -11.63 -12.42 -7.80
CA CYS A 97 -11.46 -12.86 -9.19
C CYS A 97 -11.95 -11.80 -10.19
N VAL A 98 -13.12 -11.19 -9.96
CA VAL A 98 -13.66 -10.13 -10.83
C VAL A 98 -12.74 -8.90 -10.86
N VAL A 99 -12.28 -8.43 -9.70
CA VAL A 99 -11.34 -7.31 -9.60
C VAL A 99 -10.04 -7.62 -10.35
N LEU A 100 -9.51 -8.83 -10.21
CA LEU A 100 -8.29 -9.28 -10.90
C LEU A 100 -8.48 -9.36 -12.42
N VAL A 101 -9.61 -9.86 -12.90
CA VAL A 101 -9.92 -9.89 -14.34
C VAL A 101 -9.97 -8.47 -14.91
N ILE A 102 -10.59 -7.53 -14.20
CA ILE A 102 -10.63 -6.11 -14.63
C ILE A 102 -9.20 -5.53 -14.67
N GLN A 103 -8.38 -5.82 -13.66
CA GLN A 103 -7.01 -5.32 -13.59
C GLN A 103 -6.12 -5.91 -14.70
N ILE A 104 -6.28 -7.20 -15.01
CA ILE A 104 -5.62 -7.88 -16.13
C ILE A 104 -6.03 -7.22 -17.45
N ALA A 105 -7.33 -6.98 -17.64
CA ALA A 105 -7.85 -6.34 -18.85
C ALA A 105 -7.31 -4.91 -19.04
N GLN A 106 -6.92 -4.25 -17.95
CA GLN A 106 -6.30 -2.92 -17.95
C GLN A 106 -4.77 -2.93 -18.08
N GLY A 107 -4.15 -4.11 -18.24
CA GLY A 107 -2.70 -4.25 -18.36
C GLY A 107 -1.94 -4.05 -17.05
N GLY A 108 -2.59 -4.26 -15.90
CA GLY A 108 -1.95 -4.17 -14.60
C GLY A 108 -0.80 -5.17 -14.46
N THR A 109 0.34 -4.74 -13.90
CA THR A 109 1.54 -5.58 -13.74
C THR A 109 1.69 -6.20 -12.34
N SER A 110 0.92 -5.71 -11.37
CA SER A 110 0.89 -6.19 -9.98
C SER A 110 -0.54 -6.15 -9.45
N CYS A 111 -0.97 -7.15 -8.68
CA CYS A 111 -2.31 -7.18 -8.08
C CYS A 111 -2.46 -6.30 -6.83
N GLY A 112 -1.36 -5.93 -6.17
CA GLY A 112 -1.38 -5.15 -4.91
C GLY A 112 -1.91 -5.91 -3.68
N CYS A 113 -2.37 -7.15 -3.84
CA CYS A 113 -3.03 -7.92 -2.77
C CYS A 113 -2.13 -8.22 -1.56
N PHE A 114 -0.80 -8.29 -1.76
CA PHE A 114 0.22 -8.59 -0.73
C PHE A 114 1.11 -7.39 -0.39
N GLY A 115 0.62 -6.17 -0.60
CA GLY A 115 1.36 -4.96 -0.33
C GLY A 115 2.58 -4.80 -1.25
N ALA A 116 3.76 -4.62 -0.67
CA ALA A 116 5.03 -4.41 -1.36
C ALA A 116 5.49 -5.60 -2.25
N VAL A 117 4.97 -6.81 -2.01
CA VAL A 117 5.32 -7.98 -2.83
C VAL A 117 4.56 -7.90 -4.16
N LYS A 118 5.29 -7.61 -5.24
CA LYS A 118 4.73 -7.59 -6.60
C LYS A 118 4.44 -9.01 -7.07
N VAL A 119 3.17 -9.39 -7.01
CA VAL A 119 2.66 -10.66 -7.55
C VAL A 119 1.93 -10.39 -8.85
N SER A 120 2.22 -11.18 -9.88
CA SER A 120 1.52 -11.10 -11.17
C SER A 120 0.02 -11.30 -10.98
N PRO A 121 -0.85 -10.45 -11.58
CA PRO A 121 -2.31 -10.61 -11.49
C PRO A 121 -2.81 -11.98 -11.97
N TRP A 122 -2.14 -12.58 -12.97
CA TRP A 122 -2.50 -13.91 -13.47
C TRP A 122 -2.25 -15.02 -12.45
N ALA A 123 -1.11 -14.95 -11.74
CA ALA A 123 -0.79 -15.92 -10.70
C ALA A 123 -1.79 -15.82 -9.55
N MET A 124 -2.13 -14.59 -9.15
CA MET A 124 -3.13 -14.32 -8.12
C MET A 124 -4.52 -14.84 -8.53
N LEU A 125 -4.95 -14.56 -9.77
CA LEU A 125 -6.22 -15.06 -10.30
C LEU A 125 -6.27 -16.59 -10.28
N GLY A 126 -5.16 -17.27 -10.61
CA GLY A 126 -5.06 -18.72 -10.52
C GLY A 126 -5.28 -19.26 -9.10
N ILE A 127 -4.67 -18.61 -8.10
CA ILE A 127 -4.84 -18.97 -6.68
C ILE A 127 -6.28 -18.74 -6.24
N ASP A 128 -6.85 -17.57 -6.50
CA ASP A 128 -8.22 -17.22 -6.10
C ASP A 128 -9.26 -18.10 -6.78
N ALA A 129 -9.10 -18.36 -8.08
CA ALA A 129 -9.99 -19.25 -8.83
C ALA A 129 -9.91 -20.70 -8.34
N ALA A 130 -8.71 -21.18 -8.00
CA ALA A 130 -8.53 -22.51 -7.42
C ALA A 130 -9.19 -22.61 -6.04
N LEU A 131 -8.97 -21.64 -5.16
CA LEU A 131 -9.62 -21.59 -3.84
C LEU A 131 -11.14 -21.50 -3.99
N LEU A 132 -11.65 -20.69 -4.91
CA LEU A 132 -13.07 -20.55 -5.18
C LEU A 132 -13.67 -21.88 -5.64
N ALA A 133 -13.04 -22.55 -6.62
CA ALA A 133 -13.48 -23.84 -7.11
C ALA A 133 -13.53 -24.88 -5.98
N LEU A 134 -12.49 -24.94 -5.15
CA LEU A 134 -12.45 -25.84 -4.00
C LEU A 134 -13.59 -25.52 -2.99
N VAL A 135 -13.82 -24.25 -2.66
CA VAL A 135 -14.92 -23.87 -1.74
C VAL A 135 -16.29 -24.24 -2.30
N VAL A 136 -16.50 -24.07 -3.61
CA VAL A 136 -17.77 -24.41 -4.28
C VAL A 136 -17.97 -25.93 -4.35
N ILE A 137 -16.94 -26.68 -4.72
CA ILE A 137 -16.99 -28.16 -4.82
C ILE A 137 -17.23 -28.78 -3.44
N PHE A 138 -16.49 -28.32 -2.42
CA PHE A 138 -16.57 -28.85 -1.05
C PHE A 138 -17.61 -28.12 -0.19
N ARG A 139 -18.57 -27.39 -0.80
CA ARG A 139 -19.53 -26.56 -0.06
C ARG A 139 -20.40 -27.39 0.87
N ARG A 140 -20.36 -27.10 2.18
CA ARG A 140 -21.31 -27.66 3.13
C ARG A 140 -22.70 -27.04 2.91
N ARG A 141 -23.74 -27.87 2.94
CA ARG A 141 -25.12 -27.36 3.06
C ARG A 141 -25.25 -26.65 4.41
N PRO A 142 -25.85 -25.45 4.46
CA PRO A 142 -26.10 -24.77 5.72
C PRO A 142 -27.05 -25.65 6.54
N MET A 143 -26.55 -26.24 7.63
CA MET A 143 -27.43 -26.84 8.62
C MET A 143 -28.16 -25.71 9.35
N GLU A 144 -29.44 -25.92 9.64
CA GLU A 144 -30.22 -25.09 10.56
C GLU A 144 -29.64 -25.24 11.96
N ALA A 145 -28.55 -24.52 12.22
CA ALA A 145 -28.04 -24.30 13.55
C ALA A 145 -28.60 -22.97 14.02
N ASP A 146 -29.22 -22.99 15.21
CA ASP A 146 -29.59 -21.80 15.93
C ASP A 146 -28.32 -21.03 16.33
N ILE A 147 -28.22 -19.78 15.88
CA ILE A 147 -27.04 -18.95 16.14
C ILE A 147 -27.29 -18.28 17.49
N SER A 148 -26.61 -18.73 18.53
CA SER A 148 -26.78 -18.09 19.84
C SER A 148 -26.38 -16.61 19.77
N SER A 149 -27.19 -15.75 20.41
CA SER A 149 -26.97 -14.30 20.48
C SER A 149 -25.58 -13.92 20.97
N TRP A 150 -24.98 -14.77 21.82
CA TRP A 150 -23.62 -14.60 22.31
C TRP A 150 -22.56 -14.59 21.21
N ARG A 151 -22.73 -15.39 20.15
CA ARG A 151 -21.76 -15.43 19.03
C ARG A 151 -21.77 -14.14 18.23
N TRP A 152 -22.93 -13.52 18.06
CA TRP A 152 -23.05 -12.21 17.42
C TRP A 152 -22.36 -11.12 18.23
N ILE A 153 -22.53 -11.13 19.55
CA ILE A 153 -21.83 -10.19 20.44
C ILE A 153 -20.31 -10.31 20.26
N TRP A 154 -19.76 -11.53 20.25
CA TRP A 154 -18.34 -11.73 20.02
C TRP A 154 -17.86 -11.27 18.65
N ILE A 155 -18.61 -11.56 17.58
CA ILE A 155 -18.25 -11.11 16.22
C ILE A 155 -18.19 -9.59 16.19
N THR A 156 -19.19 -8.91 16.75
CA THR A 156 -19.24 -7.45 16.80
C THR A 156 -18.08 -6.89 17.63
N MET A 157 -17.79 -7.46 18.81
CA MET A 157 -16.68 -7.00 19.65
C MET A 157 -15.32 -7.20 18.98
N VAL A 158 -15.07 -8.35 18.36
CA VAL A 158 -13.82 -8.63 17.64
C VAL A 158 -13.68 -7.68 16.44
N SER A 159 -14.75 -7.48 15.67
CA SER A 159 -14.73 -6.57 14.53
C SER A 159 -14.47 -5.13 14.94
N ALA A 160 -15.16 -4.65 15.98
CA ALA A 160 -14.93 -3.32 16.55
C ALA A 160 -13.51 -3.18 17.10
N GLY A 161 -13.00 -4.19 17.80
CA GLY A 161 -11.63 -4.23 18.31
C GLY A 161 -10.59 -4.15 17.20
N LEU A 162 -10.77 -4.86 16.09
CA LEU A 162 -9.90 -4.80 14.92
C LEU A 162 -9.90 -3.43 14.26
N ILE A 163 -11.08 -2.81 14.09
CA ILE A 163 -11.20 -1.46 13.54
C ILE A 163 -10.47 -0.47 14.45
N VAL A 164 -10.74 -0.49 15.76
CA VAL A 164 -10.08 0.38 16.75
C VAL A 164 -8.56 0.14 16.77
N ALA A 165 -8.11 -1.11 16.61
CA ALA A 165 -6.69 -1.43 16.55
C ALA A 165 -6.02 -0.82 15.31
N VAL A 166 -6.62 -0.97 14.12
CA VAL A 166 -6.07 -0.42 12.86
C VAL A 166 -6.03 1.10 12.89
N PHE A 167 -7.14 1.76 13.22
CA PHE A 167 -7.20 3.22 13.31
C PHE A 167 -6.39 3.77 14.49
N GLY A 168 -6.34 3.05 15.61
CA GLY A 168 -5.55 3.43 16.78
C GLY A 168 -4.04 3.27 16.54
N ALA A 169 -3.63 2.28 15.74
CA ALA A 169 -2.26 2.13 15.28
C ALA A 169 -1.89 3.29 14.34
N GLU A 170 -2.75 3.59 13.36
CA GLU A 170 -2.53 4.72 12.45
C GLU A 170 -2.40 6.06 13.18
N ARG A 171 -3.31 6.37 14.12
CA ARG A 171 -3.24 7.59 14.93
C ARG A 171 -1.99 7.71 15.80
N ARG A 172 -1.41 6.58 16.21
CA ARG A 172 -0.14 6.57 16.96
C ARG A 172 1.08 6.72 16.06
N GLY A 173 0.88 6.98 14.76
CA GLY A 173 1.97 7.03 13.79
C GLY A 173 2.57 5.65 13.52
N TRP A 174 1.86 4.57 13.87
CA TRP A 174 2.21 3.19 13.54
C TRP A 174 1.86 2.92 12.07
N GLN A 175 2.36 3.77 11.19
CA GLN A 175 2.56 3.39 9.80
C GLN A 175 3.76 2.45 9.85
N GLY A 176 3.59 1.21 9.36
CA GLY A 176 4.63 0.19 9.43
C GLY A 176 5.97 0.81 9.12
N ARG A 177 6.92 0.68 10.05
CA ARG A 177 8.30 1.14 9.88
C ARG A 177 8.73 0.50 8.56
N TYR A 178 8.81 1.30 7.49
CA TYR A 178 9.05 0.86 6.12
C TYR A 178 10.45 0.23 6.06
N SER A 179 10.59 -0.99 6.57
CA SER A 179 11.83 -1.78 6.52
C SER A 179 11.90 -2.43 5.15
N GLY A 180 12.02 -1.57 4.15
CA GLY A 180 12.06 -1.95 2.75
C GLY A 180 12.87 -0.94 1.97
N THR A 181 13.53 -1.43 0.93
CA THR A 181 14.22 -0.56 -0.01
C THR A 181 13.22 -0.01 -1.02
N TYR A 182 12.93 1.29 -0.98
CA TYR A 182 12.15 1.99 -1.98
C TYR A 182 13.03 2.41 -3.15
N THR A 183 12.73 1.93 -4.35
CA THR A 183 13.41 2.38 -5.58
C THR A 183 12.65 3.56 -6.19
N LEU A 184 13.32 4.70 -6.36
CA LEU A 184 12.76 5.85 -7.07
C LEU A 184 12.76 5.55 -8.58
N ASP A 185 11.69 4.93 -9.06
CA ASP A 185 11.46 4.70 -10.49
C ASP A 185 10.80 5.94 -11.12
N THR A 186 11.63 6.81 -11.68
CA THR A 186 11.22 8.10 -12.25
C THR A 186 10.67 8.01 -13.67
N HIS A 187 10.85 6.88 -14.37
CA HIS A 187 10.48 6.74 -15.78
C HIS A 187 8.98 6.88 -16.03
N THR A 188 8.17 6.66 -15.00
CA THR A 188 6.70 6.70 -15.08
C THR A 188 6.09 8.00 -14.53
N TRP A 189 6.92 8.97 -14.11
CA TRP A 189 6.42 10.15 -13.40
C TRP A 189 5.86 11.22 -14.33
N MET A 190 6.42 11.35 -15.53
CA MET A 190 6.08 12.43 -16.47
C MET A 190 4.57 12.46 -16.78
N GLY A 191 3.97 13.65 -16.69
CA GLY A 191 2.55 13.89 -16.95
C GLY A 191 1.61 13.42 -15.83
N ARG A 192 2.12 12.85 -14.72
CA ARG A 192 1.29 12.39 -13.60
C ARG A 192 1.23 13.42 -12.48
N SER A 193 0.11 13.43 -11.76
CA SER A 193 -0.03 14.19 -10.50
C SER A 193 0.83 13.57 -9.41
N TRP A 194 1.49 14.41 -8.61
CA TRP A 194 2.39 13.99 -7.53
C TRP A 194 1.75 12.97 -6.57
N GLU A 195 0.50 13.22 -6.18
CA GLU A 195 -0.29 12.42 -5.24
C GLU A 195 -0.54 10.98 -5.74
N THR A 196 -0.41 10.75 -7.05
CA THR A 196 -0.60 9.43 -7.66
C THR A 196 0.70 8.63 -7.79
N LEU A 197 1.83 9.24 -7.46
CA LEU A 197 3.15 8.61 -7.50
C LEU A 197 3.47 7.92 -6.18
N ASN A 198 4.13 6.78 -6.25
CA ASN A 198 4.48 6.02 -5.03
C ASN A 198 5.43 6.81 -4.11
N VAL A 199 6.25 7.71 -4.68
CA VAL A 199 7.20 8.54 -3.92
C VAL A 199 6.49 9.50 -2.95
N PHE A 200 5.22 9.85 -3.21
CA PHE A 200 4.41 10.67 -2.31
C PHE A 200 4.35 10.09 -0.90
N ASN A 201 4.23 8.76 -0.76
CA ASN A 201 4.17 8.10 0.54
C ASN A 201 5.48 8.22 1.36
N PHE A 202 6.58 8.60 0.71
CA PHE A 202 7.89 8.75 1.33
C PHE A 202 8.29 10.21 1.56
N THR A 203 7.43 11.15 1.18
CA THR A 203 7.63 12.55 1.57
C THR A 203 7.29 12.76 3.04
N PRO A 204 8.01 13.66 3.72
CA PRO A 204 7.74 13.93 5.12
C PRO A 204 6.32 14.46 5.31
N ARG A 205 5.82 14.34 6.55
CA ARG A 205 4.59 14.99 6.98
C ARG A 205 4.91 16.32 7.65
N ALA A 206 4.06 17.31 7.42
CA ALA A 206 4.03 18.56 8.16
C ALA A 206 3.52 18.31 9.59
N GLN A 207 3.65 19.32 10.46
CA GLN A 207 3.23 19.23 11.87
C GLN A 207 1.72 18.98 12.02
N ASP A 208 0.92 19.38 11.04
CA ASP A 208 -0.52 19.15 11.00
C ASP A 208 -0.90 17.73 10.51
N GLY A 209 0.08 16.87 10.27
CA GLY A 209 -0.10 15.49 9.82
C GLY A 209 -0.28 15.32 8.31
N ARG A 210 -0.36 16.41 7.53
CA ARG A 210 -0.47 16.32 6.07
C ARG A 210 0.88 15.99 5.45
N THR A 211 0.89 15.13 4.44
CA THR A 211 2.09 14.82 3.67
C THR A 211 2.47 16.00 2.77
N TYR A 212 3.75 16.40 2.75
CA TYR A 212 4.21 17.48 1.88
C TYR A 212 4.02 17.11 0.40
N SER A 213 3.34 17.98 -0.34
CA SER A 213 3.13 17.88 -1.79
C SER A 213 3.41 19.22 -2.46
N PRO A 214 3.54 19.28 -3.79
CA PRO A 214 3.53 20.55 -4.50
C PRO A 214 2.32 21.42 -4.15
N ALA A 215 1.13 20.83 -3.94
CA ALA A 215 -0.06 21.58 -3.51
C ALA A 215 0.05 22.20 -2.10
N THR A 216 1.07 21.84 -1.31
CA THR A 216 1.35 22.46 0.00
C THR A 216 1.95 23.86 -0.15
N PHE A 217 2.55 24.16 -1.29
CA PHE A 217 3.18 25.45 -1.56
C PHE A 217 2.31 26.30 -2.49
N PRO A 218 2.29 27.64 -2.30
CA PRO A 218 1.46 28.53 -3.12
C PRO A 218 2.00 28.71 -4.54
N GLU A 219 3.28 28.41 -4.80
CA GLU A 219 3.86 28.58 -6.13
C GLU A 219 3.39 27.47 -7.10
N ASP A 220 2.77 27.88 -8.22
CA ASP A 220 2.35 26.97 -9.30
C ASP A 220 3.53 26.17 -9.86
N ARG A 221 4.70 26.80 -10.02
CA ARG A 221 5.91 26.17 -10.53
C ARG A 221 6.88 25.87 -9.41
N GLN A 222 7.34 24.63 -9.35
CA GLN A 222 8.26 24.18 -8.31
C GLN A 222 9.31 23.25 -8.89
N VAL A 223 10.51 23.28 -8.32
CA VAL A 223 11.61 22.37 -8.64
C VAL A 223 11.97 21.63 -7.37
N TRP A 224 11.84 20.31 -7.40
CA TRP A 224 12.19 19.44 -6.28
C TRP A 224 13.44 18.66 -6.62
N VAL A 225 14.39 18.61 -5.70
CA VAL A 225 15.65 17.87 -5.87
C VAL A 225 15.74 16.79 -4.81
N PHE A 226 15.62 15.53 -5.22
CA PHE A 226 15.92 14.40 -4.36
C PHE A 226 17.42 14.15 -4.38
N TYR A 227 18.05 14.22 -3.22
CA TYR A 227 19.49 14.19 -3.10
C TYR A 227 19.96 13.38 -1.90
N ARG A 228 21.27 13.15 -1.84
CA ARG A 228 21.94 12.63 -0.65
C ARG A 228 22.94 13.63 -0.12
N ARG A 229 23.03 13.73 1.21
CA ARG A 229 23.98 14.60 1.91
C ARG A 229 25.45 14.28 1.62
N THR A 230 25.74 13.08 1.15
CA THR A 230 27.12 12.64 0.85
C THR A 230 27.48 12.76 -0.65
N CYS A 231 26.55 13.19 -1.50
CA CYS A 231 26.71 13.24 -2.97
C CYS A 231 27.23 14.62 -3.44
N PRO A 232 28.50 14.76 -3.89
CA PRO A 232 29.05 16.06 -4.28
C PRO A 232 28.33 16.70 -5.48
N HIS A 233 28.05 15.93 -6.53
CA HIS A 233 27.31 16.41 -7.71
C HIS A 233 25.90 16.90 -7.38
N CYS A 234 25.27 16.31 -6.37
CA CYS A 234 23.98 16.78 -5.90
C CYS A 234 24.07 18.19 -5.29
N HIS A 235 25.14 18.49 -4.55
CA HIS A 235 25.36 19.81 -3.95
C HIS A 235 25.65 20.85 -5.04
N GLU A 236 26.46 20.50 -6.04
CA GLU A 236 26.70 21.38 -7.20
C GLU A 236 25.42 21.66 -7.97
N THR A 237 24.57 20.65 -8.16
CA THR A 237 23.27 20.80 -8.84
C THR A 237 22.33 21.70 -8.06
N ILE A 238 22.21 21.52 -6.74
CA ILE A 238 21.39 22.36 -5.87
C ILE A 238 21.89 23.82 -5.90
N LYS A 239 23.21 24.03 -5.82
CA LYS A 239 23.81 25.37 -5.89
C LYS A 239 23.46 26.07 -7.21
N LYS A 240 23.66 25.40 -8.35
CA LYS A 240 23.31 25.94 -9.68
C LYS A 240 21.83 26.28 -9.79
N LEU A 241 20.95 25.41 -9.31
CA LEU A 241 19.50 25.66 -9.33
C LEU A 241 19.10 26.83 -8.42
N ALA A 242 19.75 26.98 -7.27
CA ALA A 242 19.51 28.11 -6.36
C ALA A 242 19.95 29.44 -7.00
N GLU A 243 21.12 29.48 -7.63
CA GLU A 243 21.63 30.64 -8.38
C GLU A 243 20.73 30.99 -9.57
N GLN A 244 20.30 29.98 -10.34
CA GLN A 244 19.37 30.16 -11.48
C GLN A 244 18.04 30.75 -11.01
N LYS A 245 17.46 30.20 -9.94
CA LYS A 245 16.20 30.70 -9.37
C LYS A 245 16.30 32.17 -8.94
N ALA A 246 17.43 32.60 -8.39
CA ALA A 246 17.64 34.00 -8.02
C ALA A 246 17.60 34.96 -9.24
N SER A 247 17.90 34.43 -10.43
CA SER A 247 17.86 35.18 -11.70
C SER A 247 16.55 35.02 -12.50
N GLU A 248 15.66 34.09 -12.13
CA GLU A 248 14.41 33.85 -12.86
C GLU A 248 13.37 34.94 -12.58
N ALA A 249 12.74 35.45 -13.65
CA ALA A 249 11.61 36.38 -13.54
C ALA A 249 10.33 35.68 -13.02
N VAL A 250 10.21 34.36 -13.23
CA VAL A 250 9.07 33.56 -12.78
C VAL A 250 9.35 33.04 -11.38
N LYS A 251 8.49 33.37 -10.42
CA LYS A 251 8.59 32.85 -9.05
C LYS A 251 8.44 31.32 -9.05
N SER A 252 9.52 30.61 -8.74
CA SER A 252 9.53 29.16 -8.56
C SER A 252 9.96 28.79 -7.13
N ARG A 253 9.38 27.74 -6.55
CA ARG A 253 9.86 27.17 -5.27
C ARG A 253 10.97 26.16 -5.55
N LEU A 254 12.07 26.22 -4.80
CA LEU A 254 13.09 25.17 -4.79
C LEU A 254 12.92 24.37 -3.50
N VAL A 255 12.65 23.09 -3.64
CA VAL A 255 12.49 22.14 -2.54
C VAL A 255 13.62 21.11 -2.66
N VAL A 256 14.34 20.85 -1.58
CA VAL A 256 15.38 19.82 -1.56
C VAL A 256 14.97 18.73 -0.59
N VAL A 257 14.97 17.48 -1.04
CA VAL A 257 14.52 16.31 -0.28
C VAL A 257 15.71 15.40 -0.03
N ASP A 258 16.15 15.34 1.22
CA ASP A 258 17.21 14.42 1.66
C ASP A 258 16.70 12.98 1.66
N LEU A 259 17.37 12.10 0.93
CA LEU A 259 17.17 10.65 0.91
C LEU A 259 18.16 9.99 1.87
N PRO A 260 17.79 9.75 3.13
CA PRO A 260 18.72 9.19 4.11
C PRO A 260 19.17 7.78 3.69
N TYR A 261 20.38 7.40 4.12
CA TYR A 261 20.76 5.99 4.12
C TYR A 261 20.08 5.24 5.27
N GLU A 262 20.15 3.91 5.24
CA GLU A 262 19.84 3.11 6.41
C GLU A 262 20.75 3.49 7.58
N ALA A 263 20.21 3.38 8.80
CA ALA A 263 20.93 3.77 10.01
C ALA A 263 22.28 3.06 10.11
N GLY A 264 23.35 3.84 10.37
CA GLY A 264 24.71 3.34 10.52
C GLY A 264 25.49 3.11 9.22
N VAL A 265 24.88 3.25 8.03
CA VAL A 265 25.61 3.13 6.75
C VAL A 265 26.63 4.25 6.59
N GLU A 266 26.25 5.50 6.86
CA GLU A 266 27.16 6.65 6.72
C GLU A 266 28.39 6.50 7.62
N GLU A 267 28.20 6.09 8.87
CA GLU A 267 29.28 5.84 9.83
C GLU A 267 30.17 4.66 9.40
N ARG A 268 29.56 3.54 8.99
CA ARG A 268 30.27 2.33 8.55
C ARG A 268 31.23 2.60 7.39
N TYR A 269 30.88 3.52 6.50
CA TYR A 269 31.69 3.85 5.32
C TYR A 269 32.43 5.20 5.46
N GLY A 270 32.42 5.82 6.65
CA GLY A 270 33.11 7.09 6.89
C GLY A 270 32.61 8.23 6.01
N MET A 271 31.34 8.22 5.63
CA MET A 271 30.77 9.26 4.78
C MET A 271 30.53 10.53 5.60
N THR A 272 30.85 11.70 5.05
CA THR A 272 30.62 12.99 5.71
C THR A 272 29.38 13.68 5.12
N PRO A 273 28.22 13.62 5.78
CA PRO A 273 27.01 14.27 5.28
C PRO A 273 27.15 15.80 5.34
N ARG A 274 26.82 16.47 4.25
CA ARG A 274 26.77 17.93 4.13
C ARG A 274 25.33 18.41 4.00
N GLU A 275 25.07 19.64 4.40
CA GLU A 275 23.76 20.26 4.18
C GLU A 275 23.61 20.75 2.74
N ALA A 276 22.36 20.81 2.26
CA ALA A 276 22.06 21.40 0.95
C ALA A 276 22.55 22.87 0.91
N PRO A 277 23.33 23.27 -0.12
CA PRO A 277 23.93 24.59 -0.22
C PRO A 277 22.94 25.61 -0.79
N CYS A 278 21.84 25.84 -0.07
CA CYS A 278 20.82 26.82 -0.41
C CYS A 278 20.19 27.42 0.86
N GLU A 279 20.10 28.75 0.92
CA GLU A 279 19.50 29.49 2.04
C GLU A 279 17.97 29.61 1.86
N ASP A 280 17.50 29.94 0.65
CA ASP A 280 16.08 30.20 0.36
C ASP A 280 15.26 28.98 -0.08
N CYS A 281 15.83 27.78 0.06
CA CYS A 281 15.17 26.53 -0.32
C CYS A 281 14.39 25.93 0.85
N THR A 282 13.31 25.22 0.54
CA THR A 282 12.61 24.40 1.54
C THR A 282 13.35 23.07 1.67
N LYS A 283 13.92 22.82 2.84
CA LYS A 283 14.64 21.57 3.14
C LYS A 283 13.68 20.57 3.75
N LEU A 284 13.50 19.43 3.09
CA LEU A 284 12.69 18.30 3.52
C LEU A 284 13.61 17.08 3.70
N ARG A 285 13.20 16.15 4.55
CA ARG A 285 13.87 14.86 4.72
C ARG A 285 12.85 13.76 4.47
N ALA A 286 13.16 12.83 3.59
CA ALA A 286 12.30 11.69 3.33
C ALA A 286 12.14 10.82 4.59
N VAL A 287 11.07 10.02 4.64
CA VAL A 287 10.71 9.21 5.80
C VAL A 287 11.89 8.33 6.24
N GLU A 288 12.26 8.42 7.52
CA GLU A 288 13.34 7.61 8.08
C GLU A 288 13.00 6.12 8.15
N GLY A 289 14.03 5.28 8.17
CA GLY A 289 13.87 3.82 8.24
C GLY A 289 13.59 3.14 6.89
N THR A 290 13.29 3.91 5.84
CA THR A 290 13.20 3.42 4.46
C THR A 290 14.58 3.46 3.82
N GLY A 291 15.02 2.35 3.24
CA GLY A 291 16.21 2.34 2.38
C GLY A 291 15.84 2.95 1.03
N TYR A 292 16.49 4.02 0.59
CA TYR A 292 16.20 4.59 -0.74
C TYR A 292 17.21 4.06 -1.75
N THR A 293 16.75 3.57 -2.90
CA THR A 293 17.57 3.26 -4.08
C THR A 293 17.21 4.24 -5.19
N ALA A 294 18.14 5.12 -5.52
CA ALA A 294 17.93 6.14 -6.54
C ALA A 294 19.29 6.56 -7.13
N THR A 295 19.29 6.83 -8.43
CA THR A 295 20.37 7.57 -9.08
C THR A 295 20.15 9.05 -8.78
N VAL A 296 20.96 9.61 -7.88
CA VAL A 296 20.84 11.02 -7.46
C VAL A 296 21.87 11.91 -8.18
N PRO A 297 21.58 13.21 -8.39
CA PRO A 297 20.33 13.90 -8.03
C PRO A 297 19.16 13.52 -8.95
N VAL A 298 17.94 13.54 -8.41
CA VAL A 298 16.72 13.53 -9.23
C VAL A 298 16.09 14.92 -9.14
N VAL A 299 16.04 15.63 -10.25
CA VAL A 299 15.43 16.97 -10.36
C VAL A 299 14.07 16.82 -11.03
N VAL A 300 13.02 17.22 -10.33
CA VAL A 300 11.64 17.15 -10.82
C VAL A 300 11.07 18.55 -10.90
N THR A 301 10.51 18.90 -12.06
CA THR A 301 9.80 20.16 -12.22
C THR A 301 8.30 19.90 -12.20
N PHE A 302 7.59 20.64 -11.35
CA PHE A 302 6.15 20.61 -11.23
C PHE A 302 5.53 21.89 -11.78
N VAL A 303 4.36 21.74 -12.39
CA VAL A 303 3.44 22.84 -12.66
C VAL A 303 2.06 22.42 -12.19
N ARG A 304 1.51 23.14 -11.20
CA ARG A 304 0.20 22.88 -10.58
C ARG A 304 0.04 21.42 -10.11
N GLY A 305 1.09 20.89 -9.46
CA GLY A 305 1.10 19.52 -8.92
C GLY A 305 1.36 18.40 -9.94
N VAL A 306 1.44 18.72 -11.23
CA VAL A 306 1.75 17.74 -12.29
C VAL A 306 3.24 17.77 -12.60
N VAL A 307 3.83 16.58 -12.74
CA VAL A 307 5.23 16.42 -13.16
C VAL A 307 5.38 16.78 -14.63
N MET A 308 6.11 17.85 -14.90
CA MET A 308 6.37 18.33 -16.27
C MET A 308 7.72 17.87 -16.81
N ASP A 309 8.71 17.72 -15.94
CA ASP A 309 10.06 17.31 -16.31
C ASP A 309 10.69 16.48 -15.19
N VAL A 310 11.50 15.49 -15.56
CA VAL A 310 12.30 14.70 -14.64
C VAL A 310 13.69 14.47 -15.22
N ARG A 311 14.71 14.94 -14.51
CA ARG A 311 16.12 14.73 -14.84
C ARG A 311 16.78 13.89 -13.76
N VAL A 312 17.53 12.88 -14.17
CA VAL A 312 18.19 11.92 -13.28
C VAL A 312 19.67 11.94 -13.57
N GLY A 313 20.49 12.16 -12.55
CA GLY A 313 21.93 12.28 -12.70
C GLY A 313 22.38 13.67 -13.16
N ASN A 314 23.54 13.72 -13.80
CA ASN A 314 24.17 14.94 -14.33
C ASN A 314 23.68 15.27 -15.73
#